data_AF-A0A9W6KYA4-F1
#
_entry.id   AF-A0A9W6KYA4-F1
#
_cell.length_a   1.000
_cell.length_b   1.000
_cell.length_c   1.000
_cell.angle_alpha   90.00
_cell.angle_beta   90.00
_cell.angle_gamma   90.00
#
_symmetry.space_group_name_H-M   'P 1'
#
loop_
_entity.id
_entity.type
_entity.pdbx_description
1 polymer ?
#
loop_
_entity_poly.entity_id
_entity_poly.type
_entity_poly.pdbx_seq_one_letter_code
_entity_poly.pdbx_strand_id
1 'polypeptide(L)' 'MSFDEIADLLPGGLPSSAYRHGAWWNNEDDPGSTHSQSRLGWMAAGYTATADRTTRQVVFRRFAG' A
#
# COMPACT_ATOMS: atom_id res chain seq x y z
N MET A 1 -2.67 -9.93 -4.37
CA MET A 1 -1.43 -10.27 -3.64
C MET A 1 -1.76 -10.11 -2.18
N SER A 2 -1.46 -11.12 -1.37
CA SER A 2 -1.73 -11.10 0.06
C SER A 2 -0.78 -10.14 0.79
N PHE A 3 -1.17 -9.71 1.98
CA PHE A 3 -0.30 -8.89 2.82
C PHE A 3 0.96 -9.67 3.23
N ASP A 4 0.84 -10.98 3.44
CA ASP A 4 1.97 -11.83 3.84
C ASP A 4 2.97 -12.01 2.70
N GLU A 5 2.50 -12.21 1.46
CA GLU A 5 3.38 -12.20 0.27
C GLU A 5 4.15 -10.87 0.13
N ILE A 6 3.51 -9.74 0.44
CA ILE A 6 4.20 -8.43 0.41
C ILE A 6 5.20 -8.30 1.54
N ALA A 7 4.87 -8.79 2.74
CA ALA A 7 5.78 -8.77 3.87
C ALA A 7 7.04 -9.60 3.58
N ASP A 8 6.90 -10.76 2.94
CA ASP A 8 8.03 -11.61 2.56
C ASP A 8 8.94 -10.95 1.50
N LEU A 9 8.40 -10.07 0.67
CA LEU A 9 9.16 -9.32 -0.33
C LEU A 9 9.92 -8.12 0.26
N LEU A 10 9.53 -7.62 1.42
CA LEU A 10 10.10 -6.42 2.03
C LEU A 10 11.11 -6.78 3.12
N PRO A 11 12.36 -6.26 3.07
CA PRO A 11 13.29 -6.39 4.17
C PRO A 11 12.69 -5.81 5.46
N GLY A 12 12.47 -6.66 6.47
CA GLY A 12 11.84 -6.25 7.73
C GLY A 12 10.31 -6.38 7.78
N GLY A 13 9.68 -6.86 6.71
CA GLY A 13 8.25 -7.13 6.65
C GLY A 13 7.37 -5.90 6.58
N LEU A 14 6.06 -6.12 6.53
CA LEU A 14 5.08 -5.05 6.64
C LEU A 14 4.94 -4.60 8.10
N PRO A 15 4.82 -3.27 8.35
CA PRO A 15 4.52 -2.79 9.70
C PRO A 15 3.14 -3.27 10.14
N SER A 16 2.93 -3.45 11.46
CA SER A 16 1.63 -3.90 11.99
C SER A 16 0.46 -2.99 11.59
N SER A 17 0.72 -1.71 11.29
CA SER A 17 -0.29 -0.77 10.80
C SER A 17 -0.89 -1.19 9.46
N ALA A 18 -0.12 -1.81 8.55
CA ALA A 18 -0.60 -2.31 7.26
C ALA A 18 -1.68 -3.39 7.43
N TYR A 19 -1.60 -4.18 8.49
CA TYR A 19 -2.57 -5.22 8.83
C TYR A 19 -3.78 -4.66 9.59
N ARG A 20 -3.57 -3.64 10.43
CA ARG A 20 -4.60 -3.11 11.35
C ARG A 20 -5.41 -1.96 10.78
N HIS A 21 -4.90 -1.20 9.81
CA HIS A 21 -5.52 0.04 9.36
C HIS A 21 -5.61 0.08 7.84
N GLY A 22 -6.84 0.10 7.31
CA GLY A 22 -7.07 0.16 5.86
C GLY A 22 -6.49 1.41 5.24
N ALA A 23 -6.53 2.52 6.00
CA ALA A 23 -5.95 3.79 5.62
C ALA A 23 -4.44 3.73 5.33
N TRP A 24 -3.72 2.72 5.84
CA TRP A 24 -2.30 2.54 5.51
C TRP A 24 -2.09 2.30 4.01
N TRP A 25 -3.07 1.68 3.34
CA TRP A 25 -3.09 1.38 1.91
C TRP A 25 -3.73 2.48 1.05
N ASN A 26 -4.10 3.63 1.64
CA ASN A 26 -4.70 4.72 0.88
C ASN A 26 -3.71 5.31 -0.14
N ASN A 27 -4.25 5.76 -1.28
CA ASN A 27 -3.50 6.46 -2.30
C ASN A 27 -3.49 7.94 -1.97
N GLU A 28 -2.48 8.40 -1.27
CA GLU A 28 -2.40 9.79 -0.83
C GLU A 28 -1.58 10.63 -1.81
N ASP A 29 -2.22 11.66 -2.37
CA ASP A 29 -1.61 12.64 -3.27
C ASP A 29 -1.40 14.01 -2.62
N ASP A 30 -1.89 14.21 -1.39
CA ASP A 30 -1.72 15.45 -0.64
C ASP A 30 -0.22 15.66 -0.29
N PRO A 31 0.41 16.74 -0.79
CA PRO A 31 1.80 17.08 -0.48
C PRO A 31 2.06 17.33 1.02
N GLY A 32 1.01 17.66 1.79
CA GLY A 32 1.08 17.89 3.24
C GLY A 32 0.94 16.64 4.10
N SER A 33 0.64 15.47 3.51
CA SER A 33 0.51 14.24 4.27
C SER A 33 1.85 13.67 4.73
N THR A 34 1.84 13.11 5.95
CA THR A 34 3.00 12.42 6.55
C THR A 34 3.10 10.95 6.13
N HIS A 35 2.12 10.40 5.41
CA HIS A 35 2.08 9.01 4.98
C HIS A 35 2.94 8.78 3.72
N SER A 36 4.24 8.61 3.95
CA SER A 36 5.23 8.46 2.88
C SER A 36 5.13 7.14 2.12
N GLN A 37 4.51 6.09 2.69
CA GLN A 37 4.51 4.74 2.12
C GLN A 37 3.81 4.65 0.76
N SER A 38 2.69 5.35 0.58
CA SER A 38 1.92 5.32 -0.67
C SER A 38 2.55 6.24 -1.71
N ARG A 39 2.85 7.49 -1.30
CA ARG A 39 3.44 8.54 -2.13
C ARG A 39 4.81 8.17 -2.68
N LEU A 40 5.72 7.67 -1.85
CA LEU A 40 7.08 7.28 -2.26
C LEU A 40 7.15 5.84 -2.78
N GLY A 41 6.11 5.04 -2.55
CA GLY A 41 6.03 3.64 -2.97
C GLY A 41 5.27 3.48 -4.28
N TRP A 42 4.10 2.84 -4.21
CA TRP A 42 3.36 2.42 -5.41
C TRP A 42 2.89 3.60 -6.28
N MET A 43 2.56 4.76 -5.69
CA MET A 43 2.14 5.92 -6.47
C MET A 43 3.30 6.52 -7.29
N ALA A 44 4.49 6.62 -6.71
CA ALA A 44 5.70 7.00 -7.45
C ALA A 44 6.03 6.00 -8.58
N ALA A 45 5.69 4.73 -8.40
CA ALA A 45 5.81 3.70 -9.44
C ALA A 45 4.68 3.71 -10.49
N GLY A 46 3.70 4.61 -10.35
CA GLY A 46 2.59 4.74 -11.30
C GLY A 46 1.40 3.82 -11.03
N TYR A 47 1.19 3.40 -9.78
CA TYR A 47 0.10 2.51 -9.37
C TYR A 47 -0.79 3.13 -8.29
N THR A 48 -2.01 2.59 -8.18
CA THR A 48 -2.92 2.74 -7.04
C THR A 48 -3.09 1.40 -6.33
N ALA A 49 -3.28 1.41 -5.02
CA ALA A 49 -3.60 0.25 -4.22
C ALA A 49 -5.10 0.22 -3.86
N THR A 50 -5.68 -0.97 -3.85
CA THR A 50 -7.00 -1.24 -3.27
C THR A 50 -6.86 -2.47 -2.37
N ALA A 51 -7.02 -2.27 -1.06
CA ALA A 51 -6.83 -3.33 -0.07
C ALA A 51 -8.17 -3.81 0.52
N ASP A 52 -8.31 -5.12 0.67
CA ASP A 52 -9.35 -5.77 1.45
C ASP A 52 -8.71 -6.38 2.71
N ARG A 53 -9.10 -5.85 3.87
CA ARG A 53 -8.58 -6.29 5.17
C ARG A 53 -9.17 -7.61 5.66
N THR A 54 -10.34 -7.99 5.18
CA THR A 54 -11.00 -9.24 5.57
C THR A 54 -10.24 -10.41 4.95
N THR A 55 -9.94 -10.30 3.66
CA THR A 55 -9.18 -11.31 2.91
C THR A 55 -7.67 -11.08 2.97
N ARG A 56 -7.22 -9.95 3.52
CA ARG A 56 -5.81 -9.49 3.59
C ARG A 56 -5.16 -9.51 2.22
N GLN A 57 -5.87 -9.00 1.23
CA GLN A 57 -5.43 -8.90 -0.16
C GLN A 57 -5.30 -7.43 -0.55
N VAL A 58 -4.33 -7.15 -1.41
CA VAL A 58 -4.24 -5.87 -2.11
C VAL A 58 -4.11 -6.11 -3.61
N VAL A 59 -4.76 -5.22 -4.36
CA VAL A 59 -4.67 -5.12 -5.81
C VAL A 59 -3.98 -3.81 -6.14
N PHE A 60 -2.88 -3.89 -6.89
CA PHE A 60 -2.24 -2.72 -7.47
C PHE A 60 -2.69 -2.55 -8.92
N ARG A 61 -3.16 -1.35 -9.27
CA ARG A 61 -3.57 -0.99 -10.63
C ARG A 61 -2.73 0.16 -11.14
N ARG A 62 -2.15 0.01 -12.32
CA ARG A 62 -1.37 1.08 -12.95
C ARG A 62 -2.30 2.23 -13.32
N PHE A 63 -1.83 3.48 -13.24
CA PHE A 63 -2.55 4.61 -13.81
C PHE A 63 -2.81 4.33 -15.30
N ALA A 64 -4.02 4.62 -15.77
CA ALA A 64 -4.25 4.72 -17.21
C ALA A 64 -3.46 5.96 -17.68
N GLY A 65 -2.46 5.73 -18.53
CA GLY A 65 -1.67 6.80 -19.14
C GLY A 65 -2.44 7.57 -20.19
#